data_AF-A0A397GGP5-F1
#
_entry.id   AF-A0A397GGP5-F1
#
_cell.length_a   1.000
_cell.length_b   1.000
_cell.length_c   1.000
_cell.angle_alpha   90.00
_cell.angle_beta   90.00
_cell.angle_gamma   90.00
#
_symmetry.space_group_name_H-M   'P 1'
#
loop_
_entity.id
_entity.type
_entity.pdbx_description
1 polymer ?
#
loop_
_entity_poly.entity_id
_entity_poly.type
_entity_poly.pdbx_seq_one_letter_code
_entity_poly.pdbx_strand_id
1 'polypeptide(L)'
;MGREGSIYSNAPYEDPEVVKRHLVQPQNAVESNNFGDIASNTDDEFSSLQLQGGDITRQVYRWAEDAEAGNSVRKPLRSKSFSLSRPTPEEETMDINTIRVPGGFRRDFIRRTAGSPHPGSTDGRARAPTTHHQLHTSSFLEFLTLYGHFAGEELEEDDEVLGPDEYFSSEPWDEAEDREPGEESALLRPETPGRKKRKPKPRGGTGTNTTTGASLLLLKSFVGTGVLFLPRAFLNGGMLFSSLVLLAVSILSFYCFILLVNTRLKIEGSFGDIGGALFGKHMRRVILGSIVLSQLGFVSAYIVFTAENLQAFVLAVSKCKSFIDIKFMVLMQLVIFLPLSLIRDIGKLGFTALVADVFILLGLIYLYYYDVATIVSQGGISDVKAFNPSTWTLFIGTAIFTYEGIGLIIPIQESMKQPHRFPGVLAGVMVLITIVFLSAGALSYAAYGSATQTVVILNLPQDDKFVNAVQFLYSLAILLSTPLQLFPAIRIMENELFTRSGKYNPGIKWKKNCFRFFLVMICAFVAWGGADDLDKFVSLVGSFACVPLIYVYPVRLEQPELLKF
;
A
#
# COMPACT_ATOMS: atom_id res chain seq x y z
N MET A 1 73.53 0.94 12.41
CA MET A 1 73.97 1.38 11.07
C MET A 1 73.66 0.26 10.11
N GLY A 2 72.61 0.45 9.30
CA GLY A 2 71.95 -0.60 8.53
C GLY A 2 72.67 -0.96 7.23
N ARG A 3 72.57 -2.24 6.88
CA ARG A 3 73.01 -2.87 5.63
C ARG A 3 71.87 -2.87 4.60
N GLU A 4 72.28 -2.57 3.36
CA GLU A 4 71.95 -3.22 2.07
C GLU A 4 70.49 -3.47 1.64
N GLY A 5 70.19 -2.98 0.43
CA GLY A 5 69.55 -3.79 -0.61
C GLY A 5 68.25 -3.24 -1.21
N SER A 6 68.32 -2.64 -2.40
CA SER A 6 67.23 -2.70 -3.40
C SER A 6 67.77 -2.40 -4.80
N ILE A 7 67.80 -3.44 -5.62
CA ILE A 7 68.02 -3.45 -7.07
C ILE A 7 66.70 -3.04 -7.76
N TYR A 8 66.74 -2.69 -9.06
CA TYR A 8 65.69 -2.15 -9.96
C TYR A 8 65.62 -0.61 -9.92
N SER A 9 65.83 0.17 -10.99
CA SER A 9 65.47 -0.04 -12.40
C SER A 9 66.42 0.74 -13.34
N ASN A 10 66.99 0.06 -14.34
CA ASN A 10 67.51 0.73 -15.55
C ASN A 10 66.32 0.96 -16.51
N ALA A 11 65.42 1.86 -16.16
CA ALA A 11 64.53 2.46 -17.16
C ALA A 11 65.28 3.65 -17.77
N PRO A 12 65.27 3.84 -19.10
CA PRO A 12 65.82 5.06 -19.68
C PRO A 12 65.09 6.24 -19.05
N TYR A 13 65.85 7.22 -18.55
CA TYR A 13 65.29 8.48 -18.10
C TYR A 13 64.70 9.18 -19.33
N GLU A 14 63.41 9.02 -19.55
CA GLU A 14 62.69 9.69 -20.63
C GLU A 14 62.49 11.14 -20.22
N ASP A 15 63.23 12.03 -20.88
CA ASP A 15 63.11 13.47 -20.68
C ASP A 15 61.71 13.93 -21.17
N PRO A 16 60.83 14.41 -20.28
CA PRO A 16 59.47 14.79 -20.64
C PRO A 16 59.44 15.90 -21.70
N GLU A 17 60.49 16.73 -21.80
CA GLU A 17 60.60 17.74 -22.85
C GLU A 17 60.81 17.12 -24.24
N VAL A 18 61.52 16.00 -24.32
CA VAL A 18 61.77 15.29 -25.58
C VAL A 18 60.48 14.64 -26.07
N VAL A 19 59.72 14.00 -25.18
CA VAL A 19 58.43 13.39 -25.52
C VAL A 19 57.44 14.45 -26.00
N LYS A 20 57.34 15.59 -25.30
CA LYS A 20 56.45 16.71 -25.66
C LYS A 20 56.71 17.30 -27.05
N ARG A 21 57.97 17.38 -27.47
CA ARG A 21 58.33 17.86 -28.82
C ARG A 21 57.83 16.96 -29.94
N HIS A 22 57.61 15.67 -29.65
CA HIS A 22 57.17 14.68 -30.63
C HIS A 22 55.66 14.40 -30.55
N LEU A 23 54.96 14.98 -29.57
CA LEU A 23 53.50 14.98 -29.50
C LEU A 23 52.92 16.02 -30.46
N VAL A 24 51.78 15.69 -31.07
CA VAL A 24 51.09 16.55 -32.03
C VAL A 24 50.45 17.71 -31.28
N GLN A 25 50.91 18.94 -31.57
CA GLN A 25 50.41 20.17 -30.96
C GLN A 25 49.34 20.84 -31.85
N PRO A 26 48.43 21.66 -31.28
CA PRO A 26 47.30 22.25 -31.99
C PRO A 26 47.66 23.06 -33.24
N GLN A 27 48.88 23.59 -33.34
CA GLN A 27 49.33 24.35 -34.52
C GLN A 27 49.49 23.49 -35.78
N ASN A 28 49.62 22.17 -35.65
CA ASN A 28 49.80 21.25 -36.78
C ASN A 28 48.47 20.66 -37.30
N ALA A 29 47.33 20.93 -36.63
CA ALA A 29 46.03 20.35 -36.97
C ALA A 29 45.16 21.25 -37.88
N VAL A 30 45.61 22.48 -38.20
CA VAL A 30 44.78 23.51 -38.85
C VAL A 30 44.83 23.49 -40.39
N GLU A 31 45.61 22.62 -41.04
CA GLU A 31 45.69 22.62 -42.51
C GLU A 31 44.51 21.93 -43.25
N SER A 32 43.49 21.40 -42.57
CA SER A 32 42.46 20.60 -43.24
C SER A 32 41.00 21.00 -43.01
N ASN A 33 40.69 22.27 -42.70
CA ASN A 33 39.32 22.76 -42.88
C ASN A 33 39.26 24.27 -43.09
N ASN A 34 39.12 24.67 -44.37
CA ASN A 34 38.84 26.03 -44.78
C ASN A 34 37.33 26.29 -44.66
N PHE A 35 36.88 26.99 -43.61
CA PHE A 35 35.67 27.83 -43.63
C PHE A 35 35.58 28.74 -42.38
N GLY A 36 35.81 30.04 -42.59
CA GLY A 36 35.06 31.18 -42.04
C GLY A 36 34.95 31.39 -40.52
N ASP A 37 35.68 32.40 -40.05
CA ASP A 37 35.53 33.24 -38.84
C ASP A 37 34.26 33.08 -37.97
N ILE A 38 34.47 32.91 -36.65
CA ILE A 38 34.01 33.81 -35.58
C ILE A 38 34.89 33.54 -34.35
N ALA A 39 35.56 34.59 -33.87
CA ALA A 39 36.34 34.57 -32.65
C ALA A 39 35.41 34.46 -31.42
N SER A 40 35.49 33.32 -30.72
CA SER A 40 35.08 33.21 -29.32
C SER A 40 36.32 32.88 -28.48
N ASN A 41 36.65 33.77 -27.54
CA ASN A 41 37.58 33.49 -26.44
C ASN A 41 36.96 32.42 -25.53
N THR A 42 37.07 31.16 -25.94
CA THR A 42 36.94 29.99 -25.08
C THR A 42 38.33 29.39 -24.97
N ASP A 43 38.85 29.27 -23.75
CA ASP A 43 40.03 28.46 -23.46
C ASP A 43 39.68 27.00 -23.76
N ASP A 44 39.66 26.64 -25.05
CA ASP A 44 39.46 25.27 -25.51
C ASP A 44 40.74 24.49 -25.24
N GLU A 45 40.82 23.93 -24.04
CA GLU A 45 41.87 23.02 -23.59
C GLU A 45 41.97 21.86 -24.61
N PHE A 46 43.10 21.79 -25.32
CA PHE A 46 43.33 20.83 -26.39
C PHE A 46 43.07 19.39 -25.91
N SER A 47 42.16 18.68 -26.57
CA SER A 47 41.84 17.29 -26.22
C SER A 47 42.49 16.34 -27.21
N SER A 48 43.35 15.45 -26.72
CA SER A 48 43.97 14.38 -27.53
C SER A 48 42.94 13.48 -28.22
N LEU A 49 41.69 13.43 -27.75
CA LEU A 49 40.59 12.68 -28.37
C LEU A 49 40.14 13.23 -29.72
N GLN A 50 40.49 14.48 -30.04
CA GLN A 50 40.20 15.07 -31.35
C GLN A 50 41.18 14.58 -32.44
N LEU A 51 42.28 13.93 -32.06
CA LEU A 51 43.24 13.34 -32.99
C LEU A 51 42.76 11.95 -33.44
N GLN A 52 43.03 11.62 -34.71
CA GLN A 52 42.81 10.27 -35.23
C GLN A 52 43.73 9.28 -34.50
N GLY A 53 43.15 8.30 -33.80
CA GLY A 53 43.90 7.38 -32.91
C GLY A 53 44.21 7.96 -31.52
N GLY A 54 43.65 9.13 -31.20
CA GLY A 54 43.90 9.89 -29.98
C GLY A 54 43.62 9.14 -28.67
N ASP A 55 42.61 8.27 -28.67
CA ASP A 55 42.24 7.49 -27.48
C ASP A 55 43.33 6.47 -27.09
N ILE A 56 44.07 5.93 -28.08
CA ILE A 56 45.18 5.00 -27.85
C ILE A 56 46.39 5.75 -27.27
N THR A 57 46.66 6.95 -27.76
CA THR A 57 47.81 7.78 -27.31
C THR A 57 47.52 8.61 -26.06
N ARG A 58 46.29 8.57 -25.55
CA ARG A 58 45.81 9.42 -24.46
C ARG A 58 46.62 9.33 -23.18
N GLN A 59 47.12 8.14 -22.87
CA GLN A 59 47.95 7.92 -21.68
C GLN A 59 49.29 8.67 -21.76
N VAL A 60 49.86 8.81 -22.97
CA VAL A 60 51.12 9.51 -23.19
C VAL A 60 50.96 11.03 -23.05
N TYR A 61 49.85 11.57 -23.57
CA TYR A 61 49.50 12.99 -23.37
C TYR A 61 49.29 13.32 -21.89
N ARG A 62 48.54 12.48 -21.17
CA ARG A 62 48.34 12.64 -19.72
C ARG A 62 49.64 12.55 -18.93
N TRP A 63 50.50 11.60 -19.26
CA TRP A 63 51.78 11.45 -18.59
C TRP A 63 52.68 12.69 -18.79
N ALA A 64 52.72 13.25 -20.01
CA ALA A 64 53.49 14.46 -20.30
C ALA A 64 52.95 15.69 -19.53
N GLU A 65 51.62 15.84 -19.42
CA GLU A 65 50.97 16.89 -18.63
C GLU A 65 51.23 16.74 -17.13
N ASP A 66 51.13 15.52 -16.60
CA ASP A 66 51.39 15.22 -15.18
C ASP A 66 52.87 15.44 -14.82
N ALA A 67 53.80 15.13 -15.72
CA ALA A 67 55.24 15.40 -15.54
C ALA A 67 55.54 16.91 -15.49
N GLU A 68 54.84 17.73 -16.28
CA GLU A 68 54.95 19.20 -16.27
C GLU A 68 54.36 19.79 -14.97
N ALA A 69 53.20 19.29 -14.54
CA ALA A 69 52.59 19.68 -13.27
C ALA A 69 53.50 19.35 -12.06
N GLY A 70 54.24 18.23 -12.14
CA GLY A 70 55.21 17.81 -11.13
C GLY A 70 56.42 18.73 -10.95
N ASN A 71 56.83 19.45 -12.00
CA ASN A 71 57.94 20.42 -11.94
C ASN A 71 57.52 21.80 -11.42
N SER A 72 56.21 22.08 -11.36
CA SER A 72 55.68 23.32 -10.78
C SER A 72 55.35 23.13 -9.29
N VAL A 73 56.24 23.65 -8.43
CA VAL A 73 56.09 23.94 -6.99
C VAL A 73 54.97 23.19 -6.24
N ARG A 74 55.38 22.18 -5.47
CA ARG A 74 54.66 21.48 -4.39
C ARG A 74 53.48 22.27 -3.79
N LYS A 75 52.25 21.93 -4.19
CA LYS A 75 51.03 22.17 -3.41
C LYS A 75 50.34 20.81 -3.13
N PRO A 76 49.83 20.56 -1.92
CA PRO A 76 49.16 19.30 -1.60
C PRO A 76 47.89 19.17 -2.44
N LEU A 77 47.78 18.08 -3.21
CA LEU A 77 46.57 17.76 -3.97
C LEU A 77 45.43 17.42 -3.01
N ARG A 78 44.50 18.36 -2.84
CA ARG A 78 43.13 18.08 -2.39
C ARG A 78 42.47 17.20 -3.44
N SER A 79 41.72 16.16 -3.04
CA SER A 79 41.02 15.27 -3.97
C SER A 79 40.22 16.10 -4.99
N LYS A 80 40.61 16.03 -6.27
CA LYS A 80 39.85 16.64 -7.36
C LYS A 80 38.58 15.81 -7.52
N SER A 81 37.45 16.39 -7.14
CA SER A 81 36.14 15.81 -7.41
C SER A 81 35.97 15.63 -8.91
N PHE A 82 35.48 14.45 -9.30
CA PHE A 82 35.09 14.08 -10.65
C PHE A 82 34.29 15.20 -11.33
N SER A 83 34.88 15.88 -12.31
CA SER A 83 34.18 16.89 -13.12
C SER A 83 33.68 16.22 -14.39
N LEU A 84 32.41 15.82 -14.38
CA LEU A 84 31.70 15.45 -15.60
C LEU A 84 31.14 16.74 -16.22
N SER A 85 31.39 16.97 -17.50
CA SER A 85 30.72 18.04 -18.24
C SER A 85 29.22 17.83 -18.14
N ARG A 86 28.48 18.84 -17.66
CA ARG A 86 27.04 18.75 -17.50
C ARG A 86 26.42 18.51 -18.88
N PRO A 87 25.55 17.49 -19.06
CA PRO A 87 24.82 17.32 -20.30
C PRO A 87 24.06 18.61 -20.62
N THR A 88 24.08 19.04 -21.88
CA THR A 88 23.22 20.14 -22.33
C THR A 88 21.77 19.74 -22.05
N PRO A 89 20.99 20.55 -21.32
CA PRO A 89 19.63 20.19 -20.96
C PRO A 89 18.78 20.04 -22.22
N GLU A 90 18.11 18.90 -22.36
CA GLU A 90 17.24 18.59 -23.51
C GLU A 90 15.96 19.44 -23.52
N GLU A 91 15.60 20.06 -22.39
CA GLU A 91 14.42 20.92 -22.22
C GLU A 91 14.78 22.28 -21.58
N GLU A 92 14.13 23.36 -22.04
CA GLU A 92 14.30 24.73 -21.52
C GLU A 92 14.03 24.89 -20.00
N THR A 93 13.26 23.99 -19.39
CA THR A 93 12.91 23.97 -17.95
C THR A 93 14.04 23.43 -17.06
N MET A 94 15.00 22.74 -17.67
CA MET A 94 16.20 22.17 -17.03
C MET A 94 17.43 23.07 -17.22
N ASP A 95 17.33 24.10 -18.07
CA ASP A 95 18.37 25.10 -18.26
C ASP A 95 18.37 26.11 -17.11
N ILE A 96 19.54 26.30 -16.50
CA ILE A 96 19.71 27.24 -15.39
C ILE A 96 19.77 28.69 -15.86
N ASN A 97 20.04 28.92 -17.15
CA ASN A 97 20.11 30.26 -17.72
C ASN A 97 18.72 30.91 -17.85
N THR A 98 17.66 30.12 -18.05
CA THR A 98 16.27 30.61 -18.11
C THR A 98 15.76 31.08 -16.74
N ILE A 99 16.29 30.53 -15.65
CA ILE A 99 15.96 30.93 -14.27
C ILE A 99 16.62 32.25 -13.86
N ARG A 100 17.79 32.58 -14.42
CA ARG A 100 18.58 33.78 -14.07
C ARG A 100 18.01 35.09 -14.63
N VAL A 101 17.08 35.03 -15.58
CA VAL A 101 16.44 36.21 -16.15
C VAL A 101 15.43 36.80 -15.15
N PRO A 102 15.24 38.13 -15.07
CA PRO A 102 14.23 38.74 -14.20
C PRO A 102 12.83 38.14 -14.41
N GLY A 103 12.22 37.61 -13.35
CA GLY A 103 10.95 36.88 -13.43
C GLY A 103 11.06 35.42 -13.89
N GLY A 104 12.28 34.90 -14.09
CA GLY A 104 12.56 33.53 -14.51
C GLY A 104 11.98 32.47 -13.56
N PHE A 105 12.15 32.65 -12.25
CA PHE A 105 11.54 31.78 -11.24
C PHE A 105 10.01 31.69 -11.35
N ARG A 106 9.35 32.82 -11.66
CA ARG A 106 7.87 32.84 -11.80
C ARG A 106 7.43 32.12 -13.07
N ARG A 107 8.14 32.31 -14.19
CA ARG A 107 7.87 31.61 -15.45
C ARG A 107 8.13 30.12 -15.35
N ASP A 108 9.22 29.72 -14.71
CA ASP A 108 9.57 28.31 -14.51
C ASP A 108 8.58 27.61 -13.56
N PHE A 109 8.19 28.29 -12.48
CA PHE A 109 7.12 27.80 -11.59
C PHE A 109 5.81 27.58 -12.33
N ILE A 110 5.39 28.51 -13.20
CA ILE A 110 4.16 28.38 -14.00
C ILE A 110 4.27 27.23 -15.02
N ARG A 111 5.43 27.07 -15.69
CA ARG A 111 5.64 25.99 -16.67
C ARG A 111 5.71 24.60 -16.03
N ARG A 112 6.22 24.49 -14.81
CA ARG A 112 6.23 23.21 -14.05
C ARG A 112 4.87 22.86 -13.46
N THR A 113 4.06 23.86 -13.10
CA THR A 113 2.70 23.66 -12.56
C THR A 113 1.66 23.46 -13.67
N ALA A 114 1.87 24.03 -14.86
CA ALA A 114 1.11 23.73 -16.06
C ALA A 114 1.75 22.52 -16.77
N GLY A 115 1.35 21.30 -16.40
CA GLY A 115 1.92 20.04 -16.91
C GLY A 115 2.18 20.04 -18.43
N SER A 116 3.32 19.51 -18.84
CA SER A 116 3.78 19.50 -20.23
C SER A 116 2.81 18.76 -21.15
N PRO A 117 2.47 19.30 -22.34
CA PRO A 117 1.76 18.53 -23.36
C PRO A 117 2.74 17.55 -24.00
N HIS A 118 2.43 16.25 -23.96
CA HIS A 118 3.09 15.24 -24.77
C HIS A 118 3.00 15.62 -26.26
N PRO A 119 4.08 15.49 -27.06
CA PRO A 119 4.04 15.82 -28.48
C PRO A 119 3.35 14.68 -29.24
N GLY A 120 2.03 14.75 -29.36
CA GLY A 120 1.26 13.71 -30.05
C GLY A 120 -0.26 13.87 -30.00
N SER A 121 -0.79 15.07 -30.23
CA SER A 121 -2.18 15.20 -30.72
C SER A 121 -2.43 16.60 -31.28
N THR A 122 -2.57 16.68 -32.59
CA THR A 122 -3.17 17.81 -33.29
C THR A 122 -4.68 17.79 -33.04
N ASP A 123 -5.17 18.61 -32.11
CA ASP A 123 -6.32 19.47 -32.39
C ASP A 123 -6.55 20.50 -31.28
N GLY A 124 -6.71 21.75 -31.71
CA GLY A 124 -6.84 22.90 -30.84
C GLY A 124 -8.18 22.96 -30.11
N ARG A 125 -8.10 23.10 -28.78
CA ARG A 125 -8.95 23.99 -27.98
C ARG A 125 -8.31 24.17 -26.61
N ALA A 126 -7.88 25.40 -26.34
CA ALA A 126 -7.33 25.82 -25.06
C ALA A 126 -8.32 25.49 -23.93
N ARG A 127 -7.95 24.58 -23.03
CA ARG A 127 -8.57 24.47 -21.71
C ARG A 127 -7.69 25.25 -20.72
N ALA A 128 -8.27 26.32 -20.18
CA ALA A 128 -7.76 27.03 -19.01
C ALA A 128 -7.42 26.05 -17.87
N PRO A 129 -6.50 26.38 -16.96
CA PRO A 129 -6.15 25.50 -15.87
C PRO A 129 -7.38 25.35 -14.99
N THR A 130 -8.06 24.22 -15.10
CA THR A 130 -8.93 23.76 -14.02
C THR A 130 -8.01 23.59 -12.83
N THR A 131 -8.10 24.50 -11.87
CA THR A 131 -7.97 24.13 -10.46
C THR A 131 -8.53 22.73 -10.35
N HIS A 132 -7.71 21.74 -10.01
CA HIS A 132 -8.24 20.47 -9.53
C HIS A 132 -9.06 20.86 -8.30
N HIS A 133 -10.35 21.14 -8.51
CA HIS A 133 -11.35 20.75 -7.55
C HIS A 133 -11.00 19.30 -7.28
N GLN A 134 -10.51 19.05 -6.07
CA GLN A 134 -10.35 17.71 -5.54
C GLN A 134 -11.74 17.10 -5.66
N LEU A 135 -12.01 16.42 -6.78
CA LEU A 135 -13.21 15.64 -6.93
C LEU A 135 -13.18 14.66 -5.76
N HIS A 136 -14.31 14.41 -5.12
CA HIS A 136 -14.41 13.45 -4.01
C HIS A 136 -13.77 12.08 -4.35
N THR A 137 -13.61 11.79 -5.65
CA THR A 137 -12.94 10.61 -6.18
C THR A 137 -11.43 10.54 -5.89
N SER A 138 -10.75 11.64 -5.54
CA SER A 138 -9.30 11.61 -5.25
C SER A 138 -9.01 10.92 -3.92
N SER A 139 -9.80 11.23 -2.87
CA SER A 139 -9.74 10.52 -1.59
C SER A 139 -10.09 9.05 -1.75
N PHE A 140 -10.99 8.73 -2.69
CA PHE A 140 -11.37 7.36 -2.97
C PHE A 140 -10.28 6.55 -3.69
N LEU A 141 -9.61 7.12 -4.69
CA LEU A 141 -8.48 6.44 -5.34
C LEU A 141 -7.37 6.19 -4.33
N GLU A 142 -7.13 7.15 -3.45
CA GLU A 142 -6.18 7.02 -2.35
C GLU A 142 -6.59 5.93 -1.35
N PHE A 143 -7.88 5.74 -1.08
CA PHE A 143 -8.36 4.61 -0.29
C PHE A 143 -7.96 3.26 -0.90
N LEU A 144 -8.01 3.13 -2.21
CA LEU A 144 -7.63 1.88 -2.88
C LEU A 144 -6.13 1.67 -2.90
N THR A 145 -5.34 2.75 -3.01
CA THR A 145 -3.89 2.65 -2.85
C THR A 145 -3.52 2.22 -1.42
N LEU A 146 -4.33 2.51 -0.40
CA LEU A 146 -4.10 1.96 0.96
C LEU A 146 -4.19 0.43 1.01
N TYR A 147 -5.05 -0.21 0.20
CA TYR A 147 -5.07 -1.69 0.10
C TYR A 147 -3.83 -2.23 -0.60
N GLY A 148 -3.24 -1.44 -1.52
CA GLY A 148 -1.90 -1.65 -2.06
C GLY A 148 -0.79 -1.54 -1.01
N HIS A 149 -1.06 -0.90 0.13
CA HIS A 149 -0.10 -0.70 1.22
C HIS A 149 -0.57 -1.30 2.56
N PHE A 150 -1.33 -2.40 2.57
CA PHE A 150 -1.99 -2.89 3.79
C PHE A 150 -1.01 -3.27 4.92
N ALA A 151 -1.32 -2.85 6.16
CA ALA A 151 -0.48 -2.98 7.35
C ALA A 151 0.93 -2.37 7.21
N GLY A 152 1.13 -1.45 6.25
CA GLY A 152 2.42 -0.87 5.89
C GLY A 152 3.29 -1.79 5.01
N GLU A 153 2.77 -2.96 4.62
CA GLU A 153 3.41 -3.82 3.61
C GLU A 153 3.13 -3.25 2.21
N GLU A 154 4.14 -3.20 1.35
CA GLU A 154 3.95 -2.85 -0.07
C GLU A 154 3.44 -4.08 -0.82
N LEU A 155 2.13 -4.09 -1.11
CA LEU A 155 1.39 -5.18 -1.74
C LEU A 155 0.99 -4.88 -3.20
N GLU A 156 1.36 -3.71 -3.75
CA GLU A 156 1.14 -3.41 -5.16
C GLU A 156 1.90 -4.37 -6.09
N GLU A 157 1.29 -4.68 -7.25
CA GLU A 157 1.86 -5.63 -8.22
C GLU A 157 3.01 -5.01 -9.01
N ASP A 158 4.15 -4.79 -8.35
CA ASP A 158 5.39 -4.31 -8.98
C ASP A 158 6.08 -5.39 -9.85
N ASP A 159 5.32 -6.40 -10.33
CA ASP A 159 5.81 -7.37 -11.32
C ASP A 159 6.32 -6.63 -12.58
N GLU A 160 5.83 -5.41 -12.88
CA GLU A 160 6.26 -4.56 -13.99
C GLU A 160 7.66 -3.93 -13.83
N VAL A 161 8.20 -3.81 -12.61
CA VAL A 161 9.46 -3.08 -12.35
C VAL A 161 10.64 -4.01 -12.11
N LEU A 162 10.41 -5.30 -11.82
CA LEU A 162 11.50 -6.26 -11.62
C LEU A 162 12.28 -6.47 -12.93
N GLY A 163 13.60 -6.25 -12.85
CA GLY A 163 14.52 -6.64 -13.91
C GLY A 163 14.52 -8.17 -14.11
N PRO A 164 14.96 -8.68 -15.28
CA PRO A 164 15.01 -10.12 -15.56
C PRO A 164 15.70 -10.98 -14.48
N ASP A 165 16.63 -10.38 -13.73
CA ASP A 165 17.45 -11.06 -12.72
C ASP A 165 17.20 -10.59 -11.27
N GLU A 166 16.19 -9.75 -11.02
CA GLU A 166 15.86 -9.26 -9.68
C GLU A 166 14.84 -10.18 -8.99
N TYR A 167 15.04 -10.41 -7.68
CA TYR A 167 14.14 -11.22 -6.86
C TYR A 167 13.74 -10.48 -5.58
N PHE A 168 12.56 -10.82 -5.06
CA PHE A 168 12.07 -10.29 -3.80
C PHE A 168 12.55 -11.21 -2.66
N SER A 169 13.21 -10.63 -1.66
CA SER A 169 13.47 -11.32 -0.39
C SER A 169 12.47 -10.82 0.63
N SER A 170 11.76 -11.74 1.29
CA SER A 170 10.86 -11.42 2.41
C SER A 170 11.62 -11.04 3.70
N GLU A 171 12.96 -11.01 3.68
CA GLU A 171 13.78 -10.68 4.85
C GLU A 171 14.39 -9.27 4.73
N PRO A 172 13.91 -8.28 5.53
CA PRO A 172 14.53 -6.96 5.63
C PRO A 172 15.88 -7.00 6.36
N TRP A 173 16.14 -8.07 7.12
CA TRP A 173 17.27 -8.22 8.04
C TRP A 173 18.15 -9.40 7.64
N ASP A 174 18.90 -9.26 6.55
CA ASP A 174 20.11 -10.06 6.38
C ASP A 174 21.24 -9.30 7.06
N GLU A 175 21.77 -9.82 8.17
CA GLU A 175 22.98 -9.31 8.87
C GLU A 175 24.24 -9.29 7.98
N ALA A 176 24.13 -9.71 6.72
CA ALA A 176 25.23 -9.77 5.77
C ALA A 176 25.51 -8.44 5.04
N GLU A 177 24.59 -7.46 5.04
CA GLU A 177 24.76 -6.22 4.26
C GLU A 177 25.43 -5.06 5.02
N ASP A 178 25.37 -5.02 6.35
CA ASP A 178 25.95 -3.92 7.15
C ASP A 178 27.40 -4.17 7.62
N ARG A 179 28.01 -5.31 7.23
CA ARG A 179 29.45 -5.50 7.42
C ARG A 179 30.20 -4.80 6.29
N GLU A 180 30.95 -3.75 6.64
CA GLU A 180 31.99 -3.22 5.77
C GLU A 180 32.86 -4.40 5.31
N PRO A 181 33.07 -4.59 3.99
CA PRO A 181 33.82 -5.72 3.49
C PRO A 181 35.26 -5.65 4.00
N GLY A 182 35.56 -6.47 5.01
CA GLY A 182 36.91 -6.65 5.52
C GLY A 182 37.75 -7.54 4.61
N GLU A 183 39.05 -7.59 4.87
CA GLU A 183 40.06 -8.38 4.15
C GLU A 183 39.83 -9.90 4.17
N GLU A 184 38.96 -10.39 5.04
CA GLU A 184 38.55 -11.80 5.13
C GLU A 184 37.30 -12.13 4.28
N SER A 185 36.72 -11.14 3.61
CA SER A 185 35.53 -11.31 2.78
C SER A 185 35.89 -12.01 1.47
N ALA A 186 35.18 -13.08 1.11
CA ALA A 186 35.42 -13.77 -0.15
C ALA A 186 35.28 -12.83 -1.36
N LEU A 187 36.36 -12.68 -2.14
CA LEU A 187 36.41 -11.85 -3.37
C LEU A 187 35.37 -12.26 -4.43
N LEU A 188 34.88 -13.50 -4.37
CA LEU A 188 33.77 -14.00 -5.15
C LEU A 188 32.72 -14.54 -4.17
N ARG A 189 31.68 -13.74 -3.90
CA ARG A 189 30.48 -14.24 -3.21
C ARG A 189 29.87 -15.37 -4.07
N PRO A 190 29.29 -16.43 -3.49
CA PRO A 190 28.51 -17.44 -4.23
C PRO A 190 27.17 -16.89 -4.76
N GLU A 191 27.08 -15.59 -5.01
CA GLU A 191 25.95 -15.00 -5.71
C GLU A 191 26.19 -15.24 -7.20
N THR A 192 25.42 -16.18 -7.76
CA THR A 192 25.23 -16.34 -9.21
C THR A 192 25.29 -14.99 -9.93
N PRO A 193 26.15 -14.83 -10.95
CA PRO A 193 26.33 -13.55 -11.64
C PRO A 193 25.00 -13.17 -12.31
N GLY A 194 24.34 -12.14 -11.79
CA GLY A 194 23.06 -11.62 -12.28
C GLY A 194 22.07 -11.27 -11.16
N ARG A 195 22.09 -11.95 -10.02
CA ARG A 195 21.01 -11.81 -9.03
C ARG A 195 21.22 -10.61 -8.10
N LYS A 196 20.45 -9.54 -8.28
CA LYS A 196 20.41 -8.40 -7.36
C LYS A 196 19.18 -8.49 -6.46
N LYS A 197 19.38 -8.42 -5.14
CA LYS A 197 18.31 -8.22 -4.15
C LYS A 197 17.79 -6.79 -4.31
N ARG A 198 16.48 -6.61 -4.51
CA ARG A 198 15.88 -5.26 -4.56
C ARG A 198 15.96 -4.63 -3.17
N LYS A 199 16.53 -3.42 -3.09
CA LYS A 199 16.38 -2.58 -1.90
C LYS A 199 14.95 -2.05 -1.86
N PRO A 200 14.25 -2.14 -0.71
CA PRO A 200 12.93 -1.52 -0.59
C PRO A 200 13.01 -0.04 -0.98
N LYS A 201 11.98 0.48 -1.67
CA LYS A 201 11.90 1.91 -1.95
C LYS A 201 11.94 2.65 -0.60
N PRO A 202 12.59 3.82 -0.51
CA PRO A 202 12.54 4.61 0.72
C PRO A 202 11.08 4.91 1.06
N ARG A 203 10.61 4.37 2.19
CA ARG A 203 9.29 4.62 2.76
C ARG A 203 9.24 6.09 3.17
N GLY A 204 8.54 6.93 2.39
CA GLY A 204 8.51 8.37 2.64
C GLY A 204 8.25 9.21 1.40
N GLY A 205 7.08 9.06 0.80
CA GLY A 205 6.50 10.15 0.01
C GLY A 205 5.96 11.22 0.96
N THR A 206 6.12 12.50 0.64
CA THR A 206 5.45 13.59 1.37
C THR A 206 3.95 13.36 1.28
N GLY A 207 3.36 12.80 2.34
CA GLY A 207 1.94 12.51 2.42
C GLY A 207 1.12 13.72 1.95
N THR A 208 0.34 13.56 0.88
CA THR A 208 -0.41 14.68 0.29
C THR A 208 -1.74 14.92 0.99
N ASN A 209 -2.09 14.08 1.96
CA ASN A 209 -3.44 13.97 2.46
C ASN A 209 -3.71 14.94 3.61
N THR A 210 -4.88 15.60 3.56
CA THR A 210 -5.30 16.51 4.64
C THR A 210 -5.79 15.74 5.85
N THR A 211 -5.86 16.39 7.02
CA THR A 211 -6.44 15.78 8.23
C THR A 211 -7.88 15.33 8.00
N THR A 212 -8.65 16.08 7.22
CA THR A 212 -10.02 15.73 6.85
C THR A 212 -10.06 14.55 5.87
N GLY A 213 -9.17 14.52 4.87
CA GLY A 213 -9.02 13.38 3.97
C GLY A 213 -8.71 12.09 4.74
N ALA A 214 -7.75 12.13 5.66
CA ALA A 214 -7.43 11.00 6.54
C ALA A 214 -8.62 10.59 7.43
N SER A 215 -9.41 11.54 7.95
CA SER A 215 -10.61 11.20 8.73
C SER A 215 -11.67 10.47 7.90
N LEU A 216 -11.85 10.86 6.64
CA LEU A 216 -12.78 10.19 5.72
C LEU A 216 -12.28 8.80 5.35
N LEU A 217 -10.97 8.64 5.15
CA LEU A 217 -10.35 7.33 4.92
C LEU A 217 -10.53 6.41 6.11
N LEU A 218 -10.27 6.88 7.33
CA LEU A 218 -10.49 6.11 8.55
C LEU A 218 -11.97 5.76 8.73
N LEU A 219 -12.87 6.73 8.57
CA LEU A 219 -14.31 6.50 8.67
C LEU A 219 -14.73 5.40 7.70
N LYS A 220 -14.26 5.46 6.45
CA LYS A 220 -14.56 4.46 5.45
C LYS A 220 -13.98 3.08 5.79
N SER A 221 -12.75 3.03 6.30
CA SER A 221 -12.10 1.78 6.71
C SER A 221 -12.86 1.07 7.83
N PHE A 222 -13.35 1.81 8.82
CA PHE A 222 -14.06 1.25 9.98
C PHE A 222 -15.56 1.05 9.74
N VAL A 223 -16.26 2.01 9.13
CA VAL A 223 -17.71 1.95 8.85
C VAL A 223 -18.05 1.02 7.69
N GLY A 224 -17.10 0.17 7.26
CA GLY A 224 -17.35 -0.93 6.35
C GLY A 224 -18.38 -1.92 6.91
N THR A 225 -18.30 -3.16 6.47
CA THR A 225 -19.32 -4.19 6.75
C THR A 225 -19.53 -4.55 8.22
N GLY A 226 -18.69 -4.11 9.15
CA GLY A 226 -18.82 -4.40 10.58
C GLY A 226 -20.20 -4.00 11.14
N VAL A 227 -20.72 -2.86 10.68
CA VAL A 227 -22.06 -2.36 11.09
C VAL A 227 -23.19 -3.32 10.76
N LEU A 228 -23.01 -4.19 9.76
CA LEU A 228 -24.05 -5.10 9.26
C LEU A 228 -24.30 -6.28 10.19
N PHE A 229 -23.34 -6.62 11.04
CA PHE A 229 -23.49 -7.73 11.99
C PHE A 229 -23.97 -7.25 13.36
N LEU A 230 -23.98 -5.94 13.60
CA LEU A 230 -24.30 -5.36 14.90
C LEU A 230 -25.74 -5.62 15.36
N PRO A 231 -26.79 -5.51 14.53
CA PRO A 231 -28.17 -5.76 15.00
C PRO A 231 -28.34 -7.14 15.61
N ARG A 232 -27.85 -8.18 14.92
CA ARG A 232 -27.86 -9.55 15.43
C ARG A 232 -26.95 -9.74 16.63
N ALA A 233 -25.81 -9.03 16.66
CA ALA A 233 -24.93 -9.04 17.84
C ALA A 233 -25.67 -8.49 19.08
N PHE A 234 -26.41 -7.39 18.94
CA PHE A 234 -27.20 -6.79 20.03
C PHE A 234 -28.30 -7.73 20.54
N LEU A 235 -28.93 -8.51 19.66
CA LEU A 235 -29.83 -9.61 20.07
C LEU A 235 -29.09 -10.67 20.91
N ASN A 236 -27.89 -11.06 20.47
CA ASN A 236 -27.09 -12.08 21.14
C ASN A 236 -26.52 -11.63 22.50
N GLY A 237 -26.18 -10.35 22.66
CA GLY A 237 -25.66 -9.78 23.91
C GLY A 237 -26.71 -9.21 24.85
N GLY A 238 -27.80 -8.67 24.31
CA GLY A 238 -28.77 -7.83 25.01
C GLY A 238 -28.38 -6.36 25.00
N MET A 239 -29.36 -5.46 25.10
CA MET A 239 -29.20 -4.02 24.85
C MET A 239 -28.18 -3.33 25.77
N LEU A 240 -28.29 -3.55 27.07
CA LEU A 240 -27.44 -2.88 28.06
C LEU A 240 -26.02 -3.42 28.00
N PHE A 241 -25.87 -4.75 27.99
CA PHE A 241 -24.57 -5.41 27.93
C PHE A 241 -23.84 -5.08 26.64
N SER A 242 -24.52 -5.15 25.49
CA SER A 242 -23.92 -4.86 24.19
C SER A 242 -23.44 -3.42 24.12
N SER A 243 -24.23 -2.46 24.62
CA SER A 243 -23.84 -1.04 24.62
C SER A 243 -22.58 -0.78 25.46
N LEU A 244 -22.50 -1.35 26.67
CA LEU A 244 -21.35 -1.18 27.56
C LEU A 244 -20.09 -1.85 27.01
N VAL A 245 -20.21 -3.07 26.50
CA VAL A 245 -19.07 -3.81 25.95
C VAL A 245 -18.59 -3.18 24.65
N LEU A 246 -19.48 -2.70 23.77
CA LEU A 246 -19.07 -2.00 22.54
C LEU A 246 -18.27 -0.73 22.83
N LEU A 247 -18.66 0.02 23.87
CA LEU A 247 -17.93 1.19 24.35
C LEU A 247 -16.56 0.80 24.92
N ALA A 248 -16.50 -0.26 25.75
CA ALA A 248 -15.24 -0.77 26.29
C ALA A 248 -14.28 -1.24 25.19
N VAL A 249 -14.79 -1.97 24.20
CA VAL A 249 -14.03 -2.45 23.02
C VAL A 249 -13.53 -1.28 22.20
N SER A 250 -14.33 -0.21 22.04
CA SER A 250 -13.91 1.00 21.35
C SER A 250 -12.74 1.72 22.04
N ILE A 251 -12.83 1.92 23.37
CA ILE A 251 -11.75 2.52 24.16
C ILE A 251 -10.48 1.67 24.10
N LEU A 252 -10.62 0.35 24.25
CA LEU A 252 -9.48 -0.56 24.21
C LEU A 252 -8.81 -0.58 22.82
N SER A 253 -9.62 -0.63 21.75
CA SER A 253 -9.11 -0.59 20.37
C SER A 253 -8.39 0.73 20.08
N PHE A 254 -8.95 1.86 20.53
CA PHE A 254 -8.31 3.16 20.40
C PHE A 254 -6.93 3.17 21.10
N TYR A 255 -6.86 2.68 22.34
CA TYR A 255 -5.59 2.59 23.07
C TYR A 255 -4.56 1.76 22.30
N CYS A 256 -4.94 0.58 21.81
CA CYS A 256 -4.03 -0.28 21.06
C CYS A 256 -3.60 0.31 19.70
N PHE A 257 -4.47 1.03 19.00
CA PHE A 257 -4.11 1.73 17.77
C PHE A 257 -3.11 2.86 18.02
N ILE A 258 -3.29 3.64 19.09
CA ILE A 258 -2.31 4.65 19.51
C ILE A 258 -0.97 4.00 19.85
N LEU A 259 -0.99 2.84 20.48
CA LEU A 259 0.21 2.07 20.77
C LEU A 259 0.99 1.71 19.52
N LEU A 260 0.30 1.14 18.53
CA LEU A 260 0.91 0.77 17.26
C LEU A 260 1.51 2.01 16.54
N VAL A 261 0.75 3.11 16.51
CA VAL A 261 1.19 4.39 15.93
C VAL A 261 2.44 4.92 16.62
N ASN A 262 2.48 4.90 17.96
CA ASN A 262 3.62 5.37 18.74
C ASN A 262 4.87 4.51 18.50
N THR A 263 4.71 3.19 18.43
CA THR A 263 5.82 2.28 18.11
C THR A 263 6.34 2.54 16.69
N ARG A 264 5.45 2.75 15.72
CA ARG A 264 5.79 3.11 14.33
C ARG A 264 6.46 4.49 14.19
N LEU A 265 6.25 5.41 15.12
CA LEU A 265 6.96 6.70 15.12
C LEU A 265 8.43 6.55 15.57
N LYS A 266 8.76 5.46 16.28
CA LYS A 266 10.12 5.16 16.75
C LYS A 266 10.86 4.21 15.81
N ILE A 267 10.16 3.21 15.29
CA ILE A 267 10.70 2.17 14.40
C ILE A 267 9.95 2.28 13.08
N GLU A 268 10.65 2.70 12.03
CA GLU A 268 10.09 2.74 10.68
C GLU A 268 9.96 1.30 10.14
N GLY A 269 8.75 0.92 9.72
CA GLY A 269 8.48 -0.42 9.22
C GLY A 269 6.99 -0.72 9.07
N SER A 270 6.64 -1.79 8.35
CA SER A 270 5.30 -2.36 8.39
C SER A 270 4.98 -2.91 9.79
N PHE A 271 3.71 -3.22 10.05
CA PHE A 271 3.32 -3.89 11.28
C PHE A 271 4.08 -5.22 11.50
N GLY A 272 4.30 -5.98 10.42
CA GLY A 272 5.09 -7.21 10.45
C GLY A 272 6.58 -6.95 10.69
N ASP A 273 7.15 -5.92 10.05
CA ASP A 273 8.56 -5.54 10.19
C ASP A 273 8.89 -5.05 11.59
N ILE A 274 8.02 -4.25 12.20
CA ILE A 274 8.16 -3.77 13.59
C ILE A 274 8.23 -4.98 14.55
N GLY A 275 7.36 -5.98 14.35
CA GLY A 275 7.41 -7.22 15.13
C GLY A 275 8.66 -8.05 14.87
N GLY A 276 9.13 -8.09 13.62
CA GLY A 276 10.38 -8.72 13.24
C GLY A 276 11.61 -8.08 13.89
N ALA A 277 11.67 -6.75 13.94
CA ALA A 277 12.77 -6.00 14.51
C ALA A 277 12.90 -6.19 16.03
N LEU A 278 11.75 -6.26 16.74
CA LEU A 278 11.73 -6.34 18.21
C LEU A 278 11.82 -7.77 18.76
N PHE A 279 11.19 -8.74 18.10
CA PHE A 279 11.04 -10.11 18.60
C PHE A 279 11.54 -11.19 17.62
N GLY A 280 12.16 -10.78 16.51
CA GLY A 280 12.74 -11.67 15.51
C GLY A 280 11.73 -12.21 14.49
N LYS A 281 12.26 -13.02 13.56
CA LYS A 281 11.55 -13.53 12.37
C LYS A 281 10.30 -14.35 12.67
N HIS A 282 10.20 -14.95 13.86
CA HIS A 282 9.00 -15.71 14.24
C HIS A 282 7.80 -14.80 14.48
N MET A 283 8.00 -13.65 15.15
CA MET A 283 6.92 -12.69 15.40
C MET A 283 6.38 -12.09 14.11
N ARG A 284 7.26 -11.74 13.16
CA ARG A 284 6.85 -11.27 11.83
C ARG A 284 5.91 -12.27 11.15
N ARG A 285 6.28 -13.56 11.10
CA ARG A 285 5.44 -14.62 10.50
C ARG A 285 4.10 -14.80 11.22
N VAL A 286 4.09 -14.67 12.55
CA VAL A 286 2.85 -14.75 13.35
C VAL A 286 1.92 -13.57 13.05
N ILE A 287 2.44 -12.34 12.99
CA ILE A 287 1.65 -11.14 12.65
C ILE A 287 1.08 -11.26 11.23
N LEU A 288 1.92 -11.55 10.23
CA LEU A 288 1.50 -11.71 8.84
C LEU A 288 0.50 -12.86 8.67
N GLY A 289 0.74 -13.99 9.33
CA GLY A 289 -0.18 -15.13 9.33
C GLY A 289 -1.54 -14.78 9.94
N SER A 290 -1.55 -13.99 11.02
CA SER A 290 -2.79 -13.54 11.64
C SER A 290 -3.54 -12.53 10.75
N ILE A 291 -2.85 -11.64 10.03
CA ILE A 291 -3.45 -10.75 9.03
C ILE A 291 -4.10 -11.58 7.92
N VAL A 292 -3.40 -12.58 7.38
CA VAL A 292 -3.97 -13.46 6.35
C VAL A 292 -5.21 -14.17 6.86
N LEU A 293 -5.13 -14.74 8.07
CA LEU A 293 -6.24 -15.48 8.68
C LEU A 293 -7.48 -14.61 8.89
N SER A 294 -7.33 -13.36 9.36
CA SER A 294 -8.46 -12.46 9.55
C SER A 294 -9.12 -12.12 8.21
N GLN A 295 -8.32 -11.78 7.19
CA GLN A 295 -8.82 -11.44 5.87
C GLN A 295 -9.55 -12.61 5.18
N LEU A 296 -9.04 -13.84 5.28
CA LEU A 296 -9.73 -15.03 4.77
C LEU A 296 -11.08 -15.25 5.49
N GLY A 297 -11.13 -14.98 6.80
CA GLY A 297 -12.36 -15.01 7.59
C GLY A 297 -13.38 -13.96 7.14
N PHE A 298 -12.93 -12.73 6.89
CA PHE A 298 -13.80 -11.63 6.42
C PHE A 298 -14.39 -11.92 5.04
N VAL A 299 -13.55 -12.38 4.11
CA VAL A 299 -13.98 -12.78 2.77
C VAL A 299 -15.01 -13.91 2.85
N SER A 300 -14.80 -14.90 3.72
CA SER A 300 -15.75 -16.00 3.90
C SER A 300 -17.08 -15.51 4.47
N ALA A 301 -17.05 -14.59 5.45
CA ALA A 301 -18.26 -13.98 6.02
C ALA A 301 -19.03 -13.17 4.98
N TYR A 302 -18.33 -12.47 4.09
CA TYR A 302 -18.95 -11.71 2.99
C TYR A 302 -19.64 -12.62 1.99
N ILE A 303 -19.00 -13.76 1.63
CA ILE A 303 -19.62 -14.75 0.74
C ILE A 303 -20.93 -15.27 1.33
N VAL A 304 -20.96 -15.63 2.62
CA VAL A 304 -22.20 -16.07 3.28
C VAL A 304 -23.23 -14.96 3.34
N PHE A 305 -22.84 -13.75 3.75
CA PHE A 305 -23.73 -12.59 3.82
C PHE A 305 -24.37 -12.28 2.46
N THR A 306 -23.58 -12.24 1.39
CA THR A 306 -24.09 -12.02 0.03
C THR A 306 -25.02 -13.16 -0.40
N ALA A 307 -24.69 -14.41 -0.10
CA ALA A 307 -25.53 -15.56 -0.43
C ALA A 307 -26.91 -15.50 0.27
N GLU A 308 -26.96 -15.14 1.56
CA GLU A 308 -28.20 -14.95 2.31
C GLU A 308 -29.06 -13.82 1.72
N ASN A 309 -28.47 -12.67 1.41
CA ASN A 309 -29.22 -11.56 0.80
C ASN A 309 -29.76 -11.92 -0.59
N LEU A 310 -28.95 -12.59 -1.41
CA LEU A 310 -29.35 -12.98 -2.76
C LEU A 310 -30.45 -14.05 -2.74
N GLN A 311 -30.37 -15.00 -1.80
CA GLN A 311 -31.42 -15.99 -1.57
C GLN A 311 -32.75 -15.31 -1.25
N ALA A 312 -32.77 -14.38 -0.30
CA ALA A 312 -33.98 -13.67 0.06
C ALA A 312 -34.54 -12.82 -1.09
N PHE A 313 -33.67 -12.19 -1.89
CA PHE A 313 -34.10 -11.50 -3.10
C PHE A 313 -34.77 -12.44 -4.10
N VAL A 314 -34.18 -13.61 -4.35
CA VAL A 314 -34.77 -14.64 -5.24
C VAL A 314 -36.11 -15.12 -4.71
N LEU A 315 -36.25 -15.30 -3.39
CA LEU A 315 -37.52 -15.69 -2.76
C LEU A 315 -38.59 -14.60 -2.91
N ALA A 316 -38.23 -13.34 -2.67
CA ALA A 316 -39.13 -12.20 -2.79
C ALA A 316 -39.62 -12.01 -4.24
N VAL A 317 -38.72 -12.06 -5.22
CA VAL A 317 -39.05 -11.90 -6.65
C VAL A 317 -39.83 -13.11 -7.19
N SER A 318 -39.49 -14.32 -6.76
CA SER A 318 -40.17 -15.55 -7.22
C SER A 318 -41.52 -15.80 -6.52
N LYS A 319 -41.94 -14.93 -5.58
CA LYS A 319 -43.13 -15.13 -4.73
C LYS A 319 -43.10 -16.48 -3.98
N CYS A 320 -41.96 -16.79 -3.36
CA CYS A 320 -41.70 -18.02 -2.61
C CYS A 320 -41.79 -19.32 -3.42
N LYS A 321 -41.68 -19.26 -4.76
CA LYS A 321 -41.74 -20.46 -5.61
C LYS A 321 -40.39 -21.15 -5.84
N SER A 322 -39.28 -20.42 -5.72
CA SER A 322 -37.93 -20.96 -5.94
C SER A 322 -37.09 -20.79 -4.68
N PHE A 323 -37.02 -21.84 -3.86
CA PHE A 323 -36.12 -21.91 -2.72
C PHE A 323 -34.81 -22.57 -3.15
N ILE A 324 -33.72 -21.80 -3.13
CA ILE A 324 -32.36 -22.28 -3.40
C ILE A 324 -31.62 -22.22 -2.09
N ASP A 325 -31.07 -23.34 -1.62
CA ASP A 325 -30.31 -23.38 -0.37
C ASP A 325 -29.10 -22.40 -0.41
N ILE A 326 -28.76 -21.81 0.73
CA ILE A 326 -27.64 -20.86 0.87
C ILE A 326 -26.35 -21.47 0.33
N LYS A 327 -26.14 -22.78 0.54
CA LYS A 327 -24.98 -23.54 0.06
C LYS A 327 -24.88 -23.54 -1.46
N PHE A 328 -26.00 -23.62 -2.17
CA PHE A 328 -26.02 -23.51 -3.63
C PHE A 328 -25.84 -22.06 -4.10
N MET A 329 -26.32 -21.07 -3.34
CA MET A 329 -26.06 -19.66 -3.62
C MET A 329 -24.57 -19.32 -3.53
N VAL A 330 -23.86 -19.86 -2.53
CA VAL A 330 -22.40 -19.74 -2.40
C VAL A 330 -21.68 -20.30 -3.64
N LEU A 331 -22.10 -21.47 -4.13
CA LEU A 331 -21.55 -22.08 -5.35
C LEU A 331 -21.85 -21.26 -6.61
N MET A 332 -23.05 -20.68 -6.72
CA MET A 332 -23.40 -19.81 -7.85
C MET A 332 -22.57 -18.52 -7.83
N GLN A 333 -22.41 -17.90 -6.65
CA GLN A 333 -21.58 -16.72 -6.46
C GLN A 333 -20.12 -16.97 -6.83
N LEU A 334 -19.60 -18.17 -6.53
CA LEU A 334 -18.23 -18.57 -6.88
C LEU A 334 -17.95 -18.43 -8.38
N VAL A 335 -18.91 -18.73 -9.26
CA VAL A 335 -18.76 -18.60 -10.72
C VAL A 335 -18.49 -17.15 -11.14
N ILE A 336 -19.07 -16.19 -10.42
CA ILE A 336 -18.91 -14.75 -10.67
C ILE A 336 -17.67 -14.20 -9.94
N PHE A 337 -17.47 -14.64 -8.70
CA PHE A 337 -16.40 -14.15 -7.82
C PHE A 337 -15.00 -14.61 -8.28
N LEU A 338 -14.90 -15.84 -8.78
CA LEU A 338 -13.63 -16.43 -9.19
C LEU A 338 -12.94 -15.67 -10.34
N PRO A 339 -13.62 -15.29 -11.45
CA PRO A 339 -12.97 -14.45 -12.47
C PRO A 339 -12.63 -13.05 -11.95
N LEU A 340 -13.44 -12.49 -11.03
CA LEU A 340 -13.19 -11.16 -10.46
C LEU A 340 -11.98 -11.14 -9.51
N SER A 341 -11.78 -12.19 -8.71
CA SER A 341 -10.62 -12.33 -7.81
C SER A 341 -9.30 -12.61 -8.54
N LEU A 342 -9.36 -13.00 -9.82
CA LEU A 342 -8.18 -13.12 -10.69
C LEU A 342 -7.71 -11.77 -11.25
N ILE A 343 -8.48 -10.69 -11.06
CA ILE A 343 -8.09 -9.35 -11.47
C ILE A 343 -6.91 -8.90 -10.61
N ARG A 344 -5.84 -8.48 -11.29
CA ARG A 344 -4.56 -8.13 -10.69
C ARG A 344 -4.39 -6.64 -10.43
N ASP A 345 -5.10 -5.84 -11.20
CA ASP A 345 -4.96 -4.39 -11.25
C ASP A 345 -6.18 -3.76 -10.56
N ILE A 346 -6.00 -3.40 -9.29
CA ILE A 346 -7.05 -2.81 -8.45
C ILE A 346 -7.47 -1.42 -8.94
N GLY A 347 -6.57 -0.70 -9.61
CA GLY A 347 -6.85 0.64 -10.13
C GLY A 347 -8.06 0.65 -11.08
N LYS A 348 -8.27 -0.46 -11.81
CA LYS A 348 -9.41 -0.65 -12.71
C LYS A 348 -10.73 -0.94 -11.99
N LEU A 349 -10.68 -1.48 -10.77
CA LEU A 349 -11.84 -1.75 -9.93
C LEU A 349 -12.27 -0.55 -9.08
N GLY A 350 -11.52 0.55 -9.16
CA GLY A 350 -11.77 1.65 -8.26
C GLY A 350 -13.13 2.31 -8.46
N PHE A 351 -13.45 2.70 -9.69
CA PHE A 351 -14.76 3.29 -9.96
C PHE A 351 -15.93 2.38 -9.52
N THR A 352 -15.81 1.07 -9.73
CA THR A 352 -16.84 0.11 -9.30
C THR A 352 -16.97 0.01 -7.78
N ALA A 353 -15.86 0.07 -7.04
CA ALA A 353 -15.90 0.06 -5.58
C ALA A 353 -16.46 1.37 -5.00
N LEU A 354 -16.27 2.52 -5.68
CA LEU A 354 -16.91 3.78 -5.28
C LEU A 354 -18.42 3.67 -5.40
N VAL A 355 -18.90 3.14 -6.51
CA VAL A 355 -20.34 2.89 -6.73
C VAL A 355 -20.88 1.92 -5.68
N ALA A 356 -20.13 0.86 -5.35
CA ALA A 356 -20.49 -0.09 -4.31
C ALA A 356 -20.65 0.60 -2.94
N ASP A 357 -19.73 1.47 -2.54
CA ASP A 357 -19.82 2.20 -1.26
C ASP A 357 -21.03 3.13 -1.19
N VAL A 358 -21.40 3.77 -2.31
CA VAL A 358 -22.62 4.59 -2.38
C VAL A 358 -23.85 3.74 -2.15
N PHE A 359 -23.94 2.55 -2.75
CA PHE A 359 -25.04 1.62 -2.51
C PHE A 359 -25.05 1.10 -1.07
N ILE A 360 -23.88 0.88 -0.48
CA ILE A 360 -23.78 0.49 0.93
C ILE A 360 -24.34 1.59 1.83
N LEU A 361 -23.93 2.85 1.60
CA LEU A 361 -24.41 4.00 2.37
C LEU A 361 -25.92 4.20 2.23
N LEU A 362 -26.46 4.07 1.01
CA LEU A 362 -27.90 4.15 0.77
C LEU A 362 -28.66 3.05 1.50
N GLY A 363 -28.14 1.82 1.49
CA GLY A 363 -28.70 0.69 2.24
C GLY A 363 -28.76 0.97 3.75
N LEU A 364 -27.68 1.54 4.32
CA LEU A 364 -27.65 1.93 5.73
C LEU A 364 -28.66 3.03 6.06
N ILE A 365 -28.75 4.09 5.24
CA ILE A 365 -29.73 5.17 5.46
C ILE A 365 -31.15 4.62 5.45
N TYR A 366 -31.44 3.72 4.50
CA TYR A 366 -32.76 3.13 4.36
C TYR A 366 -33.12 2.23 5.54
N LEU A 367 -32.15 1.46 6.03
CA LEU A 367 -32.26 0.68 7.26
C LEU A 367 -32.61 1.57 8.46
N TYR A 368 -31.89 2.68 8.69
CA TYR A 368 -32.23 3.62 9.77
C TYR A 368 -33.66 4.17 9.65
N TYR A 369 -34.10 4.48 8.43
CA TYR A 369 -35.46 4.97 8.18
C TYR A 369 -36.52 3.92 8.58
N TYR A 370 -36.36 2.66 8.15
CA TYR A 370 -37.31 1.59 8.47
C TYR A 370 -37.26 1.15 9.93
N ASP A 371 -36.11 1.20 10.59
CA ASP A 371 -36.01 0.93 12.02
C ASP A 371 -36.87 1.92 12.82
N VAL A 372 -36.72 3.22 12.53
CA VAL A 372 -37.51 4.27 13.17
C VAL A 372 -38.99 4.15 12.81
N ALA A 373 -39.32 3.93 11.53
CA ALA A 373 -40.70 3.76 11.09
C ALA A 373 -41.37 2.57 11.75
N THR A 374 -40.65 1.45 11.91
CA THR A 374 -41.16 0.23 12.56
C THR A 374 -41.46 0.49 14.03
N ILE A 375 -40.54 1.11 14.78
CA ILE A 375 -40.76 1.47 16.19
C ILE A 375 -41.98 2.39 16.35
N VAL A 376 -42.13 3.39 15.48
CA VAL A 376 -43.26 4.32 15.52
C VAL A 376 -44.58 3.59 15.19
N SER A 377 -44.58 2.73 14.18
CA SER A 377 -45.77 1.99 13.75
C SER A 377 -46.26 0.97 14.77
N GLN A 378 -45.34 0.34 15.51
CA GLN A 378 -45.65 -0.62 16.58
C GLN A 378 -46.03 0.07 17.90
N GLY A 379 -45.88 1.39 17.99
CA GLY A 379 -46.20 2.18 19.18
C GLY A 379 -45.22 2.00 20.34
N GLY A 380 -44.01 1.49 20.08
CA GLY A 380 -43.01 1.23 21.11
C GLY A 380 -41.84 0.36 20.65
N ILE A 381 -40.97 0.05 21.60
CA ILE A 381 -39.81 -0.85 21.43
C ILE A 381 -40.32 -2.31 21.45
N SER A 382 -39.75 -3.17 20.60
CA SER A 382 -40.06 -4.61 20.57
C SER A 382 -39.52 -5.36 21.79
N ASP A 383 -39.50 -6.69 21.78
CA ASP A 383 -39.04 -7.53 22.90
C ASP A 383 -37.51 -7.49 23.10
N VAL A 384 -37.06 -6.42 23.74
CA VAL A 384 -35.64 -6.18 24.03
C VAL A 384 -35.27 -6.74 25.41
N LYS A 385 -34.21 -7.56 25.45
CA LYS A 385 -33.60 -8.03 26.69
C LYS A 385 -32.39 -7.17 27.03
N ALA A 386 -32.23 -6.82 28.31
CA ALA A 386 -31.07 -6.05 28.76
C ALA A 386 -29.76 -6.85 28.67
N PHE A 387 -29.81 -8.15 28.95
CA PHE A 387 -28.69 -9.09 28.88
C PHE A 387 -29.19 -10.47 28.46
N ASN A 388 -28.43 -11.15 27.60
CA ASN A 388 -28.76 -12.50 27.16
C ASN A 388 -27.67 -13.51 27.59
N PRO A 389 -27.92 -14.32 28.65
CA PRO A 389 -26.88 -15.14 29.27
C PRO A 389 -26.44 -16.35 28.42
N SER A 390 -27.22 -16.77 27.42
CA SER A 390 -26.86 -17.93 26.59
C SER A 390 -25.90 -17.59 25.45
N THR A 391 -25.92 -16.35 24.94
CA THR A 391 -25.24 -15.96 23.70
C THR A 391 -24.35 -14.72 23.84
N TRP A 392 -24.16 -14.18 25.05
CA TRP A 392 -23.38 -12.96 25.28
C TRP A 392 -21.93 -13.02 24.78
N THR A 393 -21.33 -14.21 24.74
CA THR A 393 -19.97 -14.39 24.21
C THR A 393 -19.90 -14.16 22.71
N LEU A 394 -20.98 -14.49 21.98
CA LEU A 394 -21.06 -14.26 20.53
C LEU A 394 -20.94 -12.76 20.23
N PHE A 395 -21.56 -11.91 21.05
CA PHE A 395 -21.47 -10.46 20.93
C PHE A 395 -20.03 -9.95 21.01
N ILE A 396 -19.22 -10.45 21.95
CA ILE A 396 -17.84 -9.97 22.15
C ILE A 396 -17.00 -10.19 20.89
N GLY A 397 -17.07 -11.38 20.30
CA GLY A 397 -16.35 -11.68 19.06
C GLY A 397 -16.78 -10.76 17.91
N THR A 398 -18.10 -10.55 17.74
CA THR A 398 -18.63 -9.66 16.70
C THR A 398 -18.29 -8.20 16.95
N ALA A 399 -18.27 -7.73 18.20
CA ALA A 399 -17.85 -6.39 18.56
C ALA A 399 -16.38 -6.14 18.19
N ILE A 400 -15.50 -7.10 18.48
CA ILE A 400 -14.07 -7.02 18.14
C ILE A 400 -13.88 -7.07 16.62
N PHE A 401 -14.63 -7.92 15.92
CA PHE A 401 -14.68 -7.94 14.46
C PHE A 401 -15.07 -6.56 13.89
N THR A 402 -16.04 -5.89 14.51
CA THR A 402 -16.56 -4.59 14.03
C THR A 402 -15.56 -3.44 14.20
N TYR A 403 -14.67 -3.53 15.19
CA TYR A 403 -13.57 -2.58 15.38
C TYR A 403 -12.26 -3.02 14.72
N GLU A 404 -12.28 -4.03 13.84
CA GLU A 404 -11.12 -4.34 13.04
C GLU A 404 -10.86 -3.24 12.00
N GLY A 405 -9.59 -3.04 11.66
CA GLY A 405 -9.12 -1.92 10.84
C GLY A 405 -7.65 -1.59 11.07
N ILE A 406 -6.96 -2.35 11.94
CA ILE A 406 -5.56 -2.12 12.32
C ILE A 406 -4.60 -2.09 11.12
N GLY A 407 -4.89 -2.89 10.08
CA GLY A 407 -4.07 -2.92 8.87
C GLY A 407 -4.12 -1.61 8.07
N LEU A 408 -5.16 -0.78 8.22
CA LEU A 408 -5.25 0.48 7.49
C LEU A 408 -4.74 1.68 8.30
N ILE A 409 -4.41 1.48 9.58
CA ILE A 409 -3.92 2.56 10.47
C ILE A 409 -2.57 3.13 10.00
N ILE A 410 -1.56 2.26 9.80
CA ILE A 410 -0.21 2.69 9.39
C ILE A 410 -0.23 3.40 8.02
N PRO A 411 -0.86 2.84 6.98
CA PRO A 411 -0.86 3.46 5.65
C PRO A 411 -1.61 4.80 5.63
N ILE A 412 -2.71 4.92 6.38
CA ILE A 412 -3.44 6.19 6.48
C ILE A 412 -2.55 7.23 7.17
N GLN A 413 -1.87 6.87 8.26
CA GLN A 413 -0.95 7.78 8.93
C GLN A 413 0.17 8.25 7.99
N GLU A 414 0.71 7.36 7.16
CA GLU A 414 1.76 7.68 6.18
C GLU A 414 1.27 8.60 5.05
N SER A 415 0.02 8.47 4.64
CA SER A 415 -0.57 9.35 3.63
C SER A 415 -0.72 10.81 4.10
N MET A 416 -0.69 11.09 5.41
CA MET A 416 -0.96 12.43 5.96
C MET A 416 0.19 13.43 5.76
N LYS A 417 -0.16 14.67 5.42
CA LYS A 417 0.76 15.83 5.45
C LYS A 417 1.40 16.05 6.83
N GLN A 418 0.66 15.74 7.89
CA GLN A 418 1.06 15.96 9.28
C GLN A 418 0.76 14.72 10.13
N PRO A 419 1.62 13.68 10.08
CA PRO A 419 1.38 12.41 10.80
C PRO A 419 1.27 12.57 12.32
N HIS A 420 1.90 13.60 12.91
CA HIS A 420 1.82 13.89 14.34
C HIS A 420 0.41 14.25 14.83
N ARG A 421 -0.50 14.70 13.95
CA ARG A 421 -1.91 14.97 14.30
C ARG A 421 -2.80 13.75 14.19
N PHE A 422 -2.28 12.61 13.71
CA PHE A 422 -3.04 11.38 13.53
C PHE A 422 -3.77 10.91 14.80
N PRO A 423 -3.17 10.93 16.02
CA PRO A 423 -3.87 10.52 17.24
C PRO A 423 -5.18 11.28 17.51
N GLY A 424 -5.19 12.60 17.27
CA GLY A 424 -6.39 13.42 17.47
C GLY A 424 -7.45 13.15 16.40
N VAL A 425 -7.03 12.92 15.15
CA VAL A 425 -7.94 12.53 14.06
C VAL A 425 -8.56 11.16 14.34
N LEU A 426 -7.74 10.19 14.77
CA LEU A 426 -8.19 8.85 15.13
C LEU A 426 -9.18 8.90 16.29
N ALA A 427 -8.92 9.68 17.34
CA ALA A 427 -9.83 9.83 18.48
C ALA A 427 -11.22 10.35 18.03
N GLY A 428 -11.25 11.38 17.19
CA GLY A 428 -12.49 11.92 16.63
C GLY A 428 -13.28 10.89 15.81
N VAL A 429 -12.57 10.12 14.97
CA VAL A 429 -13.20 9.04 14.18
C VAL A 429 -13.70 7.92 15.08
N MET A 430 -12.92 7.48 16.07
CA MET A 430 -13.32 6.42 17.02
C MET A 430 -14.61 6.80 17.77
N VAL A 431 -14.73 8.04 18.24
CA VAL A 431 -15.98 8.52 18.87
C VAL A 431 -17.14 8.49 17.87
N LEU A 432 -16.94 8.98 16.66
CA LEU A 432 -17.98 9.01 15.63
C LEU A 432 -18.46 7.61 15.25
N ILE A 433 -17.55 6.67 14.96
CA ILE A 433 -17.93 5.30 14.61
C ILE A 433 -18.60 4.58 15.77
N THR A 434 -18.20 4.86 17.01
CA THR A 434 -18.85 4.27 18.19
C THR A 434 -20.31 4.72 18.30
N ILE A 435 -20.60 5.99 18.01
CA ILE A 435 -21.97 6.50 17.96
C ILE A 435 -22.76 5.83 16.83
N VAL A 436 -22.18 5.69 15.65
CA VAL A 436 -22.82 5.01 14.51
C VAL A 436 -23.11 3.54 14.84
N PHE A 437 -22.14 2.82 15.39
CA PHE A 437 -22.28 1.40 15.74
C PHE A 437 -23.28 1.17 16.89
N LEU A 438 -23.22 1.99 17.95
CA LEU A 438 -24.21 1.94 19.03
C LEU A 438 -25.61 2.23 18.50
N SER A 439 -25.78 3.30 17.73
CA SER A 439 -27.10 3.68 17.21
C SER A 439 -27.65 2.65 16.23
N ALA A 440 -26.87 2.16 15.27
CA ALA A 440 -27.30 1.13 14.32
C ALA A 440 -27.71 -0.16 15.04
N GLY A 441 -26.85 -0.70 15.90
CA GLY A 441 -27.14 -1.95 16.61
C GLY A 441 -28.33 -1.82 17.58
N ALA A 442 -28.38 -0.73 18.34
CA ALA A 442 -29.43 -0.48 19.32
C ALA A 442 -30.79 -0.20 18.68
N LEU A 443 -30.85 0.62 17.62
CA LEU A 443 -32.11 0.94 16.94
C LEU A 443 -32.68 -0.28 16.22
N SER A 444 -31.86 -1.03 15.49
CA SER A 444 -32.35 -2.23 14.81
C SER A 444 -32.84 -3.29 15.80
N TYR A 445 -32.11 -3.51 16.91
CA TYR A 445 -32.58 -4.44 17.94
C TYR A 445 -33.86 -3.94 18.63
N ALA A 446 -33.99 -2.63 18.84
CA ALA A 446 -35.21 -2.03 19.37
C ALA A 446 -36.42 -2.13 18.43
N ALA A 447 -36.18 -2.15 17.11
CA ALA A 447 -37.23 -2.21 16.08
C ALA A 447 -37.75 -3.63 15.80
N TYR A 448 -36.90 -4.65 15.90
CA TYR A 448 -37.28 -6.03 15.54
C TYR A 448 -37.20 -7.03 16.70
N GLY A 449 -36.57 -6.69 17.82
CA GLY A 449 -36.49 -7.56 18.99
C GLY A 449 -35.96 -8.96 18.63
N SER A 450 -36.68 -10.01 19.02
CA SER A 450 -36.33 -11.41 18.73
C SER A 450 -36.37 -11.79 17.24
N ALA A 451 -37.04 -11.01 16.39
CA ALA A 451 -37.12 -11.26 14.95
C ALA A 451 -35.89 -10.77 14.16
N THR A 452 -34.91 -10.14 14.84
CA THR A 452 -33.71 -9.58 14.21
C THR A 452 -32.89 -10.66 13.51
N GLN A 453 -32.82 -10.58 12.18
CA GLN A 453 -32.03 -11.45 11.31
C GLN A 453 -30.55 -11.04 11.28
N THR A 454 -29.68 -12.00 10.95
CA THR A 454 -28.23 -11.78 10.86
C THR A 454 -27.86 -10.78 9.78
N VAL A 455 -28.57 -10.83 8.66
CA VAL A 455 -28.48 -9.83 7.60
C VAL A 455 -29.49 -8.73 7.87
N VAL A 456 -29.01 -7.50 8.06
CA VAL A 456 -29.90 -6.40 8.47
C VAL A 456 -30.97 -6.07 7.43
N ILE A 457 -30.66 -6.24 6.14
CA ILE A 457 -31.59 -5.94 5.04
C ILE A 457 -32.78 -6.91 5.03
N LEU A 458 -32.63 -8.13 5.57
CA LEU A 458 -33.74 -9.08 5.70
C LEU A 458 -34.81 -8.64 6.70
N ASN A 459 -34.49 -7.68 7.57
CA ASN A 459 -35.47 -7.12 8.50
C ASN A 459 -36.44 -6.14 7.80
N LEU A 460 -36.10 -5.67 6.59
CA LEU A 460 -36.96 -4.80 5.80
C LEU A 460 -38.14 -5.56 5.17
N PRO A 461 -39.29 -4.89 4.93
CA PRO A 461 -40.47 -5.54 4.36
C PRO A 461 -40.20 -6.02 2.92
N GLN A 462 -40.21 -7.35 2.74
CA GLN A 462 -39.85 -8.01 1.48
C GLN A 462 -40.92 -7.86 0.37
N ASP A 463 -42.11 -7.34 0.70
CA ASP A 463 -43.19 -7.10 -0.26
C ASP A 463 -42.95 -5.86 -1.15
N ASP A 464 -42.10 -4.93 -0.73
CA ASP A 464 -41.81 -3.73 -1.50
C ASP A 464 -40.75 -4.02 -2.58
N LYS A 465 -41.09 -3.66 -3.83
CA LYS A 465 -40.18 -3.79 -4.97
C LYS A 465 -38.93 -2.93 -4.82
N PHE A 466 -39.04 -1.80 -4.13
CA PHE A 466 -37.91 -0.92 -3.88
C PHE A 466 -36.91 -1.53 -2.88
N VAL A 467 -37.41 -2.12 -1.79
CA VAL A 467 -36.59 -2.87 -0.82
C VAL A 467 -35.82 -3.98 -1.53
N ASN A 468 -36.50 -4.75 -2.37
CA ASN A 468 -35.89 -5.83 -3.14
C ASN A 468 -34.81 -5.31 -4.11
N ALA A 469 -35.02 -4.17 -4.76
CA ALA A 469 -34.02 -3.54 -5.62
C ALA A 469 -32.80 -3.07 -4.83
N VAL A 470 -32.99 -2.43 -3.68
CA VAL A 470 -31.91 -1.99 -2.78
C VAL A 470 -31.12 -3.20 -2.28
N GLN A 471 -31.80 -4.26 -1.85
CA GLN A 471 -31.18 -5.51 -1.40
C GLN A 471 -30.32 -6.16 -2.49
N PHE A 472 -30.80 -6.21 -3.73
CA PHE A 472 -30.04 -6.73 -4.85
C PHE A 472 -28.80 -5.87 -5.17
N LEU A 473 -28.97 -4.55 -5.26
CA LEU A 473 -27.85 -3.61 -5.52
C LEU A 473 -26.81 -3.66 -4.41
N TYR A 474 -27.24 -3.78 -3.16
CA TYR A 474 -26.39 -3.90 -2.00
C TYR A 474 -25.61 -5.22 -1.99
N SER A 475 -26.28 -6.33 -2.33
CA SER A 475 -25.64 -7.64 -2.47
C SER A 475 -24.56 -7.61 -3.56
N LEU A 476 -24.87 -6.98 -4.70
CA LEU A 476 -23.94 -6.78 -5.80
C LEU A 476 -22.75 -5.90 -5.38
N ALA A 477 -22.99 -4.85 -4.58
CA ALA A 477 -21.94 -3.99 -4.05
C ALA A 477 -20.94 -4.78 -3.19
N ILE A 478 -21.40 -5.59 -2.23
CA ILE A 478 -20.52 -6.43 -1.41
C ILE A 478 -19.80 -7.48 -2.26
N LEU A 479 -20.50 -8.08 -3.23
CA LEU A 479 -19.90 -9.04 -4.15
C LEU A 479 -18.73 -8.43 -4.93
N LEU A 480 -18.86 -7.18 -5.37
CA LEU A 480 -17.80 -6.43 -6.06
C LEU A 480 -16.68 -5.95 -5.13
N SER A 481 -16.96 -5.75 -3.83
CA SER A 481 -15.95 -5.35 -2.83
C SER A 481 -15.14 -6.54 -2.28
N THR A 482 -15.65 -7.77 -2.38
CA THR A 482 -15.01 -8.97 -1.84
C THR A 482 -13.60 -9.23 -2.43
N PRO A 483 -13.33 -9.04 -3.74
CA PRO A 483 -11.98 -9.17 -4.29
C PRO A 483 -10.97 -8.20 -3.69
N LEU A 484 -11.40 -6.99 -3.34
CA LEU A 484 -10.54 -5.99 -2.69
C LEU A 484 -10.17 -6.42 -1.27
N GLN A 485 -11.12 -7.01 -0.53
CA GLN A 485 -10.86 -7.54 0.81
C GLN A 485 -9.89 -8.74 0.79
N LEU A 486 -9.95 -9.57 -0.25
CA LEU A 486 -9.07 -10.73 -0.40
C LEU A 486 -7.65 -10.35 -0.84
N PHE A 487 -7.47 -9.14 -1.40
CA PHE A 487 -6.21 -8.72 -1.98
C PHE A 487 -5.02 -8.75 -0.99
N PRO A 488 -5.11 -8.18 0.23
CA PRO A 488 -3.99 -8.22 1.16
C PRO A 488 -3.57 -9.65 1.53
N ALA A 489 -4.54 -10.55 1.71
CA ALA A 489 -4.27 -11.94 2.05
C ALA A 489 -3.52 -12.67 0.93
N ILE A 490 -4.01 -12.55 -0.31
CA ILE A 490 -3.36 -13.13 -1.49
C ILE A 490 -1.93 -12.64 -1.59
N ARG A 491 -1.70 -11.34 -1.40
CA ARG A 491 -0.38 -10.72 -1.58
C ARG A 491 0.62 -11.13 -0.54
N ILE A 492 0.23 -11.10 0.74
CA ILE A 492 1.10 -11.54 1.83
C ILE A 492 1.51 -12.99 1.61
N MET A 493 0.57 -13.86 1.22
CA MET A 493 0.89 -15.26 0.94
C MET A 493 1.70 -15.45 -0.35
N GLU A 494 1.43 -14.68 -1.40
CA GLU A 494 2.21 -14.72 -2.64
C GLU A 494 3.67 -14.32 -2.39
N ASN A 495 3.91 -13.28 -1.60
CA ASN A 495 5.26 -12.80 -1.27
C ASN A 495 6.05 -13.81 -0.42
N GLU A 496 5.38 -14.53 0.49
CA GLU A 496 6.01 -15.57 1.31
C GLU A 496 6.22 -16.89 0.53
N LEU A 497 5.35 -17.24 -0.41
CA LEU A 497 5.40 -18.50 -1.16
C LEU A 497 6.18 -18.41 -2.49
N PHE A 498 6.16 -17.25 -3.15
CA PHE A 498 6.77 -17.02 -4.45
C PHE A 498 7.78 -15.86 -4.40
N THR A 499 9.07 -16.19 -4.40
CA THR A 499 10.17 -15.21 -4.39
C THR A 499 10.48 -14.58 -5.76
N ARG A 500 9.85 -15.08 -6.84
CA ARG A 500 10.13 -14.69 -8.24
C ARG A 500 8.96 -14.00 -8.92
N SER A 501 9.26 -12.99 -9.74
CA SER A 501 8.27 -12.30 -10.57
C SER A 501 7.65 -13.22 -11.63
N GLY A 502 6.35 -13.01 -11.88
CA GLY A 502 5.62 -13.70 -12.95
C GLY A 502 5.72 -13.03 -14.32
N LYS A 503 6.41 -11.88 -14.45
CA LYS A 503 6.43 -11.07 -15.67
C LYS A 503 7.05 -11.77 -16.88
N TYR A 504 8.22 -12.38 -16.70
CA TYR A 504 8.98 -13.00 -17.79
C TYR A 504 8.80 -14.52 -17.89
N ASN A 505 8.08 -15.14 -16.95
CA ASN A 505 7.87 -16.59 -16.92
C ASN A 505 6.38 -16.94 -16.85
N PRO A 506 5.76 -17.38 -17.95
CA PRO A 506 4.34 -17.76 -17.96
C PRO A 506 4.02 -18.90 -17.00
N GLY A 507 4.98 -19.79 -16.70
CA GLY A 507 4.79 -20.86 -15.71
C GLY A 507 4.63 -20.33 -14.29
N ILE A 508 5.36 -19.27 -13.90
CA ILE A 508 5.19 -18.62 -12.59
C ILE A 508 3.87 -17.84 -12.57
N LYS A 509 3.49 -17.21 -13.68
CA LYS A 509 2.22 -16.50 -13.81
C LYS A 509 1.01 -17.42 -13.59
N TRP A 510 1.04 -18.61 -14.20
CA TRP A 510 0.01 -19.64 -13.99
C TRP A 510 0.02 -20.20 -12.58
N LYS A 511 1.19 -20.44 -11.97
CA LYS A 511 1.28 -20.87 -10.57
C LYS A 511 0.63 -19.86 -9.60
N LYS A 512 0.91 -18.56 -9.78
CA LYS A 512 0.25 -17.49 -8.98
C LYS A 512 -1.27 -17.50 -9.19
N ASN A 513 -1.75 -17.64 -10.42
CA ASN A 513 -3.19 -17.73 -10.70
C ASN A 513 -3.85 -18.99 -10.10
N CYS A 514 -3.21 -20.15 -10.20
CA CYS A 514 -3.68 -21.38 -9.57
C CYS A 514 -3.72 -21.26 -8.04
N PHE A 515 -2.74 -20.58 -7.46
CA PHE A 515 -2.70 -20.30 -6.03
C PHE A 515 -3.87 -19.40 -5.59
N ARG A 516 -4.14 -18.30 -6.32
CA ARG A 516 -5.31 -17.43 -6.08
C ARG A 516 -6.62 -18.19 -6.20
N PHE A 517 -6.76 -18.98 -7.26
CA PHE A 517 -7.92 -19.86 -7.47
C PHE A 517 -8.14 -20.76 -6.26
N PHE A 518 -7.08 -21.43 -5.79
CA PHE A 518 -7.15 -22.32 -4.64
C PHE A 518 -7.54 -21.59 -3.34
N LEU A 519 -7.00 -20.39 -3.09
CA LEU A 519 -7.40 -19.58 -1.94
C LEU A 519 -8.87 -19.20 -1.96
N VAL A 520 -9.37 -18.77 -3.11
CA VAL A 520 -10.79 -18.44 -3.31
C VAL A 520 -11.67 -19.66 -3.06
N MET A 521 -11.26 -20.84 -3.54
CA MET A 521 -11.95 -22.11 -3.28
C MET A 521 -11.96 -22.45 -1.78
N ILE A 522 -10.87 -22.21 -1.06
CA ILE A 522 -10.83 -22.40 0.41
C ILE A 522 -11.83 -21.47 1.09
N CYS A 523 -11.83 -20.17 0.78
CA CYS A 523 -12.80 -19.23 1.36
C CYS A 523 -14.25 -19.65 1.06
N ALA A 524 -14.54 -20.09 -0.16
CA ALA A 524 -15.87 -20.57 -0.53
C ALA A 524 -16.26 -21.86 0.22
N PHE A 525 -15.30 -22.78 0.43
CA PHE A 525 -15.54 -23.99 1.22
C PHE A 525 -15.79 -23.68 2.70
N VAL A 526 -15.02 -22.75 3.28
CA VAL A 526 -15.23 -22.26 4.65
C VAL A 526 -16.59 -21.57 4.76
N ALA A 527 -16.95 -20.73 3.80
CA ALA A 527 -18.26 -20.09 3.72
C ALA A 527 -19.40 -21.12 3.61
N TRP A 528 -19.23 -22.16 2.78
CA TRP A 528 -20.21 -23.24 2.65
C TRP A 528 -20.44 -24.01 3.95
N GLY A 529 -19.38 -24.24 4.74
CA GLY A 529 -19.48 -24.86 6.07
C GLY A 529 -20.02 -23.93 7.16
N GLY A 530 -19.78 -22.63 7.05
CA GLY A 530 -20.25 -21.60 7.99
C GLY A 530 -21.61 -20.97 7.63
N ALA A 531 -22.22 -21.39 6.51
CA ALA A 531 -23.43 -20.78 5.96
C ALA A 531 -24.67 -20.89 6.87
N ASP A 532 -24.72 -21.91 7.73
CA ASP A 532 -25.89 -22.17 8.57
C ASP A 532 -25.96 -21.24 9.81
N ASP A 533 -24.83 -20.66 10.24
CA ASP A 533 -24.73 -19.82 11.45
C ASP A 533 -23.71 -18.67 11.26
N LEU A 534 -24.07 -17.67 10.44
CA LEU A 534 -23.19 -16.54 10.12
C LEU A 534 -22.73 -15.73 11.36
N ASP A 535 -23.59 -15.55 12.37
CA ASP A 535 -23.23 -14.80 13.58
C ASP A 535 -22.19 -15.53 14.46
N LYS A 536 -22.30 -16.86 14.58
CA LYS A 536 -21.27 -17.69 15.24
C LYS A 536 -19.96 -17.65 14.46
N PHE A 537 -20.04 -17.73 13.13
CA PHE A 537 -18.86 -17.65 12.27
C PHE A 537 -18.12 -16.32 12.42
N VAL A 538 -18.84 -15.19 12.35
CA VAL A 538 -18.26 -13.84 12.53
C VAL A 538 -17.64 -13.69 13.92
N SER A 539 -18.31 -14.18 14.96
CA SER A 539 -17.78 -14.15 16.33
C SER A 539 -16.50 -14.98 16.48
N LEU A 540 -16.40 -16.13 15.81
CA LEU A 540 -15.20 -16.95 15.79
C LEU A 540 -14.03 -16.22 15.10
N VAL A 541 -14.28 -15.61 13.94
CA VAL A 541 -13.25 -14.84 13.22
C VAL A 541 -12.76 -13.67 14.09
N GLY A 542 -13.69 -12.92 14.70
CA GLY A 542 -13.33 -11.80 15.58
C GLY A 542 -12.53 -12.22 16.82
N SER A 543 -12.92 -13.31 17.47
CA SER A 543 -12.25 -13.81 18.68
C SER A 543 -10.90 -14.47 18.39
N PHE A 544 -10.78 -15.25 17.31
CA PHE A 544 -9.56 -16.01 17.03
C PHE A 544 -8.54 -15.22 16.19
N ALA A 545 -8.99 -14.51 15.15
CA ALA A 545 -8.09 -13.82 14.23
C ALA A 545 -7.85 -12.36 14.62
N CYS A 546 -8.88 -11.63 15.08
CA CYS A 546 -8.76 -10.19 15.35
C CYS A 546 -8.20 -9.88 16.75
N VAL A 547 -8.49 -10.69 17.77
CA VAL A 547 -7.98 -10.45 19.15
C VAL A 547 -6.45 -10.38 19.20
N PRO A 548 -5.69 -11.33 18.63
CA PRO A 548 -4.23 -11.23 18.64
C PRO A 548 -3.72 -9.98 17.93
N LEU A 549 -4.29 -9.66 16.77
CA LEU A 549 -3.92 -8.51 15.95
C LEU A 549 -4.14 -7.18 16.64
N ILE A 550 -5.34 -6.98 17.19
CA ILE A 550 -5.74 -5.69 17.74
C ILE A 550 -5.14 -5.49 19.13
N TYR A 551 -5.17 -6.52 19.99
CA TYR A 551 -4.85 -6.33 21.41
C TYR A 551 -3.49 -6.90 21.81
N VAL A 552 -3.15 -8.12 21.36
CA VAL A 552 -1.97 -8.82 21.88
C VAL A 552 -0.69 -8.26 21.26
N TYR A 553 -0.62 -8.13 19.94
CA TYR A 553 0.61 -7.70 19.28
C TYR A 553 0.97 -6.25 19.60
N PRO A 554 0.07 -5.24 19.48
CA PRO A 554 0.45 -3.86 19.76
C PRO A 554 0.99 -3.66 21.17
N VAL A 555 0.35 -4.29 22.17
CA VAL A 555 0.80 -4.23 23.59
C VAL A 555 2.19 -4.86 23.73
N ARG A 556 2.42 -6.00 23.11
CA ARG A 556 3.72 -6.68 23.17
C ARG A 556 4.82 -5.88 22.48
N LEU A 557 4.51 -5.19 21.38
CA LEU A 557 5.48 -4.36 20.64
C LEU A 557 5.92 -3.12 21.42
N GLU A 558 5.11 -2.63 22.37
CA GLU A 558 5.50 -1.50 23.22
C GLU A 558 6.39 -1.89 24.40
N GLN A 559 6.18 -3.07 25.00
CA GLN A 559 6.91 -3.55 26.19
C GLN A 559 8.45 -3.43 26.15
N PRO A 560 9.16 -3.82 25.08
CA PRO A 560 10.63 -3.73 25.06
C PRO A 560 11.15 -2.29 25.11
N GLU A 561 10.32 -1.29 24.81
CA GLU A 561 10.68 0.13 24.91
C GLU A 561 10.44 0.69 26.31
N LEU A 562 9.49 0.14 27.08
CA LEU A 562 9.33 0.49 28.51
C LEU A 562 10.47 -0.05 29.39
N LEU A 563 11.20 -1.06 28.93
CA LEU A 563 12.35 -1.65 29.62
C LEU A 563 13.69 -0.96 29.31
N LYS A 564 13.71 0.01 28.39
CA LYS A 564 14.90 0.82 28.04
C LYS A 564 14.95 2.18 28.76
N PHE A 565 13.94 2.50 29.55
CA PHE A 565 13.91 3.59 30.53
C PHE A 565 13.92 3.00 31.93
#